data_AF-A0A0Q4NSZ9-F1
#
_entry.id   AF-A0A0Q4NSZ9-F1
#
_cell.length_a   1.000
_cell.length_b   1.000
_cell.length_c   1.000
_cell.angle_alpha   90.00
_cell.angle_beta   90.00
_cell.angle_gamma   90.00
#
_symmetry.space_group_name_H-M   'P 1'
#
loop_
_entity.id
_entity.type
_entity.pdbx_description
1 polymer ?
#
loop_
_entity_poly.entity_id
_entity_poly.type
_entity_poly.pdbx_seq_one_letter_code
_entity_poly.pdbx_strand_id
1 'polypeptide(L)'
;MKLSASKGLEGRLPEDLLSVCATNATGVPIDAITAACSRVDAVLHLLMAQFNSGPDVERLSDSVIANVIWDVQGTVGLIRSLALHGDKSTYQLVHGAGK
;
A
#
# COMPACT_ATOMS: atom_id res chain seq x y z
N MET A 1 -10.52 -5.51 35.81
CA MET A 1 -11.09 -5.25 34.47
C MET A 1 -10.09 -4.40 33.69
N LYS A 2 -9.18 -5.03 32.94
CA LYS A 2 -8.22 -4.34 32.06
C LYS A 2 -8.58 -4.76 30.64
N LEU A 3 -9.24 -3.87 29.89
CA LEU A 3 -9.51 -4.09 28.49
C LEU A 3 -8.18 -4.13 27.74
N SER A 4 -7.96 -5.26 27.08
CA SER A 4 -6.86 -5.53 26.16
C SER A 4 -6.82 -4.47 25.06
N ALA A 5 -5.61 -4.00 24.74
CA ALA A 5 -5.36 -3.04 23.67
C ALA A 5 -5.55 -3.68 22.29
N SER A 6 -6.80 -3.97 21.94
CA SER A 6 -7.25 -4.33 20.60
C SER A 6 -7.83 -3.06 19.95
N LYS A 7 -6.97 -2.07 19.72
CA LYS A 7 -7.34 -0.82 19.02
C LYS A 7 -6.40 -0.70 17.82
N GLY A 8 -6.81 -0.82 16.58
CA GLY A 8 -8.13 -1.08 16.02
C GLY A 8 -7.95 -1.06 14.51
N LEU A 9 -8.25 -2.17 13.84
CA LEU A 9 -8.50 -2.19 12.41
C LEU A 9 -9.91 -1.64 12.09
N GLU A 10 -10.77 -1.56 13.11
CA GLU A 10 -12.12 -1.02 12.99
C GLU A 10 -12.06 0.51 12.95
N GLY A 11 -12.35 1.08 11.78
CA GLY A 11 -12.50 2.53 11.58
C GLY A 11 -11.32 3.26 10.95
N ARG A 12 -10.33 2.54 10.40
CA ARG A 12 -9.31 3.17 9.54
C ARG A 12 -9.85 3.41 8.13
N LEU A 13 -9.67 4.62 7.62
CA LEU A 13 -9.93 4.92 6.23
C LEU A 13 -8.87 4.21 5.35
N PRO A 14 -9.17 3.90 4.08
CA PRO A 14 -8.20 3.29 3.16
C PRO A 14 -6.87 4.07 3.09
N GLU A 15 -6.93 5.39 3.13
CA GLU A 15 -5.77 6.28 3.19
C GLU A 15 -4.93 6.11 4.48
N ASP A 16 -5.56 5.76 5.60
CA ASP A 16 -4.87 5.51 6.86
C ASP A 16 -4.07 4.21 6.83
N LEU A 17 -4.54 3.22 6.06
CA LEU A 17 -3.82 1.96 5.82
C LEU A 17 -2.55 2.18 5.00
N LEU A 18 -2.52 3.23 4.18
CA LEU A 18 -1.35 3.61 3.37
C LEU A 18 -0.39 4.53 4.13
N SER A 19 -0.74 4.96 5.34
CA SER A 19 0.08 5.84 6.18
C SER A 19 0.94 5.06 7.18
N VAL A 20 2.23 5.41 7.27
CA VAL A 20 3.11 4.92 8.35
C VAL A 20 2.85 5.80 9.58
N CYS A 21 1.92 5.39 10.44
CA CYS A 21 1.75 6.05 11.74
C CYS A 21 2.97 5.71 12.63
N ALA A 22 3.60 6.73 13.20
CA ALA A 22 4.75 6.57 14.10
C ALA A 22 4.39 5.81 15.40
N THR A 23 3.10 5.62 15.68
CA THR A 23 2.56 4.86 16.82
C THR A 23 2.19 3.42 16.48
N ASN A 24 2.38 2.99 15.23
CA ASN A 24 2.08 1.63 14.80
C ASN A 24 3.00 0.63 15.54
N ALA A 25 2.42 -0.53 15.91
CA ALA A 25 3.16 -1.62 16.55
C ALA A 25 4.40 -2.01 15.74
N THR A 26 5.49 -2.31 16.44
CA THR A 26 6.77 -2.65 15.84
C THR A 26 6.64 -3.94 15.00
N GLY A 27 7.06 -3.90 13.73
CA GLY A 27 6.96 -5.04 12.81
C GLY A 27 6.77 -4.62 11.35
N VAL A 28 6.62 -5.60 10.45
CA VAL A 28 6.32 -5.35 9.03
C VAL A 28 4.86 -4.90 8.89
N PRO A 29 4.58 -3.76 8.23
CA PRO A 29 3.21 -3.28 8.03
C PRO A 29 2.52 -4.07 6.89
N ILE A 30 2.28 -5.37 7.11
CA ILE A 30 1.82 -6.31 6.08
C ILE A 30 0.48 -5.89 5.47
N ASP A 31 -0.45 -5.38 6.28
CA ASP A 31 -1.76 -4.91 5.80
C ASP A 31 -1.63 -3.72 4.86
N ALA A 32 -0.72 -2.78 5.17
CA ALA A 32 -0.44 -1.62 4.33
C ALA A 32 0.21 -2.02 2.99
N ILE A 33 1.13 -3.00 3.04
CA ILE A 33 1.78 -3.54 1.84
C ILE A 33 0.74 -4.24 0.96
N THR A 34 -0.07 -5.12 1.54
CA THR A 34 -1.15 -5.83 0.83
C THR A 34 -2.14 -4.85 0.21
N ALA A 35 -2.59 -3.84 0.97
CA ALA A 35 -3.50 -2.81 0.46
C ALA A 35 -2.88 -2.02 -0.70
N ALA A 36 -1.60 -1.64 -0.61
CA ALA A 36 -0.90 -0.96 -1.68
C ALA A 36 -0.74 -1.85 -2.93
N CYS A 37 -0.45 -3.15 -2.77
CA CYS A 37 -0.43 -4.11 -3.89
C CYS A 37 -1.80 -4.24 -4.55
N SER A 38 -2.88 -4.42 -3.77
CA SER A 38 -4.24 -4.50 -4.31
C SER A 38 -4.65 -3.25 -5.08
N ARG A 39 -4.17 -2.06 -4.67
CA ARG A 39 -4.38 -0.82 -5.42
C ARG A 39 -3.69 -0.85 -6.78
N VAL A 40 -2.41 -1.26 -6.82
CA VAL A 40 -1.67 -1.40 -8.09
C VAL A 40 -2.39 -2.36 -9.03
N ASP A 41 -2.81 -3.51 -8.53
CA ASP A 41 -3.52 -4.52 -9.33
C ASP A 41 -4.84 -3.96 -9.88
N ALA A 42 -5.63 -3.28 -9.06
CA ALA A 42 -6.90 -2.69 -9.47
C ALA A 42 -6.71 -1.63 -10.56
N VAL A 43 -5.73 -0.74 -10.38
CA VAL A 43 -5.43 0.34 -11.33
C VAL A 43 -4.91 -0.23 -12.66
N LEU A 44 -4.01 -1.22 -12.62
CA LEU A 44 -3.52 -1.89 -13.81
C LEU A 44 -4.60 -2.72 -14.51
N HIS A 45 -5.47 -3.41 -13.79
CA HIS A 45 -6.61 -4.12 -14.36
C HIS A 45 -7.54 -3.16 -15.11
N LEU A 46 -7.83 -2.00 -14.54
CA LEU A 46 -8.66 -0.99 -15.18
C LEU A 46 -8.00 -0.45 -16.45
N LEU A 47 -6.68 -0.22 -16.43
CA LEU A 47 -5.94 0.19 -17.63
C LEU A 47 -5.91 -0.93 -18.68
N MET A 48 -5.73 -2.19 -18.29
CA MET A 48 -5.71 -3.32 -19.22
C MET A 48 -7.02 -3.50 -19.97
N ALA A 49 -8.16 -3.11 -19.38
CA ALA A 49 -9.44 -3.11 -20.08
C ALA A 49 -9.40 -2.26 -21.37
N GLN A 50 -8.57 -1.22 -21.45
CA GLN A 50 -8.38 -0.41 -22.66
C GLN A 50 -7.67 -1.15 -23.78
N PHE A 51 -6.82 -2.12 -23.45
CA PHE A 51 -6.06 -2.89 -24.44
C PHE A 51 -6.75 -4.20 -24.82
N ASN A 52 -7.65 -4.70 -23.96
CA ASN A 52 -8.40 -5.94 -24.16
C ASN A 52 -9.80 -5.72 -24.75
N SER A 53 -10.24 -4.47 -24.86
CA SER A 53 -11.55 -4.15 -25.44
C SER A 53 -11.51 -4.21 -26.98
N GLY A 54 -12.63 -4.59 -27.58
CA GLY A 54 -12.80 -4.63 -29.04
C GLY A 54 -12.68 -3.25 -29.71
N PRO A 55 -12.73 -3.20 -31.05
CA PRO A 55 -12.47 -1.98 -31.83
C PRO A 55 -13.43 -0.81 -31.55
N ASP A 56 -14.55 -1.07 -30.86
CA ASP A 56 -15.59 -0.08 -30.54
C ASP A 56 -15.36 0.67 -29.22
N VAL A 57 -14.28 0.40 -28.48
CA VAL A 57 -13.96 1.12 -27.24
C VAL A 57 -13.03 2.29 -27.52
N GLU A 58 -13.47 3.48 -27.14
CA GLU A 58 -12.66 4.69 -27.23
C GLU A 58 -11.44 4.59 -26.31
N ARG A 59 -10.26 4.79 -26.90
CA ARG A 59 -8.99 4.77 -26.18
C ARG A 59 -8.93 5.94 -25.19
N LEU A 60 -8.48 5.68 -23.97
CA LEU A 60 -8.14 6.73 -23.01
C LEU A 60 -7.14 7.73 -23.61
N SER A 61 -7.27 8.99 -23.19
CA SER A 61 -6.28 10.02 -23.54
C SER A 61 -4.91 9.67 -22.96
N ASP A 62 -3.86 10.12 -23.65
CA ASP A 62 -2.48 9.90 -23.18
C ASP A 62 -2.23 10.49 -21.78
N SER A 63 -2.94 11.58 -21.44
CA SER A 63 -2.90 12.16 -20.08
C SER A 63 -3.43 11.22 -19.01
N VAL A 64 -4.52 10.47 -19.29
CA VAL A 64 -5.06 9.49 -18.35
C VAL A 64 -4.12 8.31 -18.21
N ILE A 65 -3.58 7.81 -19.32
CA ILE A 65 -2.60 6.71 -19.30
C ILE A 65 -1.35 7.11 -18.52
N ALA A 66 -0.82 8.32 -18.74
CA ALA A 66 0.32 8.86 -18.01
C ALA A 66 0.04 8.97 -16.49
N ASN A 67 -1.15 9.44 -16.12
CA ASN A 67 -1.56 9.53 -14.70
C ASN A 67 -1.63 8.15 -14.03
N VAL A 68 -2.14 7.14 -14.74
CA VAL A 68 -2.16 5.77 -14.23
C VAL A 68 -0.74 5.25 -14.00
N ILE A 69 0.18 5.48 -14.95
CA ILE A 69 1.59 5.09 -14.81
C ILE A 69 2.21 5.79 -13.60
N TRP A 70 1.95 7.08 -13.41
CA TRP A 70 2.44 7.83 -12.24
C TRP A 70 1.89 7.31 -10.91
N ASP A 71 0.60 6.96 -10.84
CA ASP A 71 0.04 6.35 -9.62
C ASP A 71 0.70 5.02 -9.29
N VAL A 72 0.86 4.14 -10.28
CA VAL A 72 1.53 2.84 -10.09
C VAL A 72 2.97 3.03 -9.63
N GLN A 73 3.71 3.94 -10.25
CA GLN A 73 5.09 4.27 -9.84
C GLN A 73 5.14 4.79 -8.39
N GLY A 74 4.22 5.68 -8.01
CA GLY A 74 4.11 6.20 -6.65
C GLY A 74 3.79 5.10 -5.64
N THR A 75 2.87 4.20 -5.98
CA THR A 75 2.47 3.07 -5.12
C THR A 75 3.60 2.07 -4.92
N VAL A 76 4.37 1.75 -5.97
CA VAL A 76 5.58 0.92 -5.86
C VAL A 76 6.62 1.59 -4.97
N GLY A 77 6.76 2.91 -5.04
CA GLY A 77 7.60 3.69 -4.12
C GLY A 77 7.16 3.57 -2.65
N LEU A 78 5.84 3.61 -2.40
CA LEU A 78 5.25 3.41 -1.09
C LEU A 78 5.50 1.99 -0.55
N ILE A 79 5.24 0.96 -1.37
CA ILE A 79 5.50 -0.45 -1.01
C ILE A 79 6.94 -0.64 -0.58
N ARG A 80 7.90 -0.08 -1.34
CA ARG A 80 9.33 -0.15 -0.99
C ARG A 80 9.62 0.52 0.35
N SER A 81 9.02 1.68 0.60
CA SER A 81 9.19 2.41 1.86
C SER A 81 8.63 1.62 3.05
N LEU A 82 7.46 1.01 2.89
CA LEU A 82 6.83 0.16 3.89
C LEU A 82 7.66 -1.09 4.18
N ALA A 83 8.19 -1.75 3.14
CA ALA A 83 9.06 -2.91 3.29
C ALA A 83 10.37 -2.56 4.02
N LEU A 84 11.03 -1.45 3.64
CA LEU A 84 12.24 -0.96 4.32
C LEU A 84 11.98 -0.57 5.78
N HIS A 85 10.82 0.03 6.07
CA HIS A 85 10.42 0.32 7.44
C HIS A 85 10.23 -0.97 8.24
N GLY A 86 9.52 -1.96 7.68
CA GLY A 86 9.32 -3.26 8.29
C GLY A 86 10.63 -4.00 8.59
N ASP A 87 11.59 -3.98 7.67
CA ASP A 87 12.93 -4.58 7.84
C ASP A 87 13.68 -3.92 9.01
N LYS A 88 13.76 -2.59 9.03
CA LYS A 88 14.41 -1.84 10.12
C LYS A 88 13.75 -2.09 11.47
N SER A 89 12.42 -2.07 11.53
CA SER A 89 11.66 -2.31 12.76
C SER A 89 11.87 -3.74 13.26
N THR A 90 11.89 -4.73 12.37
CA THR A 90 12.16 -6.13 12.72
C THR A 90 13.60 -6.32 13.21
N TYR A 91 14.58 -5.70 12.54
CA TYR A 91 15.97 -5.72 12.97
C TYR A 91 16.15 -5.14 14.38
N GLN A 92 15.51 -4.02 14.69
CA GLN A 92 15.52 -3.39 16.01
C GLN A 92 14.85 -4.24 17.08
N LEU A 93 13.77 -4.96 16.76
CA LEU A 93 13.16 -5.90 17.71
C LEU A 93 14.09 -7.06 18.07
N VAL A 94 14.79 -7.61 17.07
CA VAL A 94 15.66 -8.78 17.26
C VAL A 94 16.98 -8.42 17.96
N HIS A 95 17.55 -7.23 17.69
CA HIS A 95 18.89 -6.85 18.15
C HIS A 95 18.92 -5.69 19.16
N GLY A 96 17.84 -4.93 19.28
CA GLY A 96 17.75 -3.74 20.14
C GLY A 96 17.23 -4.01 21.56
N ALA A 97 16.66 -5.19 21.84
CA ALA A 97 16.14 -5.56 23.17
C ALA A 97 17.22 -5.87 24.23
N GLY A 98 18.49 -5.55 23.97
CA GLY A 98 19.65 -5.88 24.80
C GLY A 98 20.34 -4.69 25.49
N LYS A 99 19.68 -3.54 25.65
CA LYS A 99 20.18 -2.42 26.45
C LYS A 99 19.15 -1.94 27.46
#